data_AF-A0A1H1KM28-F1
#
_entry.id   AF-A0A1H1KM28-F1
#
_cell.length_a   1.000
_cell.length_b   1.000
_cell.length_c   1.000
_cell.angle_alpha   90.00
_cell.angle_beta   90.00
_cell.angle_gamma   90.00
#
_symmetry.space_group_name_H-M   'P 1'
#
loop_
_entity.id
_entity.type
_entity.pdbx_description
1 polymer ?
#
loop_
_entity_poly.entity_id
_entity_poly.type
_entity_poly.pdbx_seq_one_letter_code
_entity_poly.pdbx_strand_id
1 'polypeptide(L)'
;MCVKSIKQQLIVIVLVIFFSSGTLAEDLAAGTISEISGKYRLVFFSDWEDGIPLNIEQQTVRREDITVGCAQDAQFSNQLRMKIDRNENFSTLANGKPRAEIVLPANATFRLREEYLARWFTYIPADYSFISSEIITQIHQGPASGSPPIMLALTRSGYVFRQQGAEQSSKREKDICCAATDKAIWVRWTLRYRPDDTGNLAITQLWKDEALVYDSRGQPNAYPKDNAAYLKLGLYIPGGWRQAKFDPVVIFYGPVWMWQR
;
A
#
# COMPACT_ATOMS: atom_id res chain seq x y z
N MET A 1 19.41 15.21 6.17
CA MET A 1 20.63 14.99 5.35
C MET A 1 21.31 13.72 5.88
N CYS A 2 21.01 12.53 5.32
CA CYS A 2 21.67 11.27 5.70
C CYS A 2 23.12 11.36 5.16
N VAL A 3 24.11 11.58 6.04
CA VAL A 3 25.53 11.69 5.67
C VAL A 3 26.05 10.29 5.33
N LYS A 4 26.41 10.07 4.05
CA LYS A 4 27.13 8.85 3.64
C LYS A 4 28.51 8.86 4.29
N SER A 5 28.83 7.82 5.07
CA SER A 5 30.18 7.56 5.55
C SER A 5 31.06 7.17 4.36
N ILE A 6 32.02 8.03 4.02
CA ILE A 6 33.03 7.79 2.97
C ILE A 6 34.15 6.96 3.60
N LYS A 7 34.32 5.70 3.15
CA LYS A 7 35.58 4.97 3.33
C LYS A 7 36.37 5.05 2.03
N GLN A 8 37.61 5.55 2.12
CA GLN A 8 38.58 5.69 1.03
C GLN A 8 38.84 4.34 0.33
N GLN A 9 38.87 4.34 -1.01
CA GLN A 9 39.33 3.22 -1.82
C GLN A 9 40.64 3.56 -2.54
N LEU A 10 41.60 2.65 -2.43
CA LEU A 10 42.79 2.54 -3.28
C LEU A 10 42.36 2.35 -4.73
N ILE A 11 43.00 3.08 -5.64
CA ILE A 11 42.85 2.88 -7.09
C ILE A 11 43.74 1.70 -7.51
N VAL A 12 43.13 0.58 -7.88
CA VAL A 12 43.76 -0.48 -8.66
C VAL A 12 43.14 -0.43 -10.04
N ILE A 13 43.95 -0.12 -11.05
CA ILE A 13 43.54 -0.16 -12.46
C ILE A 13 43.46 -1.63 -12.87
N VAL A 14 42.23 -2.13 -13.04
CA VAL A 14 41.95 -3.42 -13.68
C VAL A 14 41.26 -3.16 -15.01
N LEU A 15 41.83 -3.73 -16.06
CA LEU A 15 41.30 -3.76 -17.41
C LEU A 15 39.93 -4.48 -17.41
N VAL A 16 38.84 -3.75 -17.63
CA VAL A 16 37.48 -4.31 -17.64
C VAL A 16 37.13 -4.77 -19.05
N ILE A 17 37.12 -6.09 -19.23
CA ILE A 17 36.30 -6.76 -20.25
C ILE A 17 34.85 -6.60 -19.79
N PHE A 18 33.97 -6.09 -20.67
CA PHE A 18 32.55 -5.90 -20.36
C PHE A 18 31.88 -7.25 -20.05
N PHE A 19 31.77 -7.58 -18.77
CA PHE A 19 30.74 -8.46 -18.25
C PHE A 19 29.75 -7.57 -17.51
N SER A 20 28.54 -7.45 -18.05
CA SER A 20 27.43 -6.76 -17.41
C SER A 20 26.99 -7.56 -16.18
N SER A 21 27.57 -7.25 -15.02
CA SER A 21 27.01 -7.66 -13.73
C SER A 21 25.84 -6.73 -13.39
N GLY A 22 24.75 -6.89 -14.14
CA GLY A 22 23.45 -6.38 -13.74
C GLY A 22 23.00 -7.15 -12.49
N THR A 23 22.68 -6.43 -11.42
CA THR A 23 21.99 -7.00 -10.28
C THR A 23 20.63 -7.53 -10.74
N LEU A 24 20.37 -8.82 -10.54
CA LEU A 24 19.11 -9.53 -10.85
C LEU A 24 17.84 -8.84 -10.31
N ALA A 25 17.96 -7.86 -9.40
CA ALA A 25 16.85 -7.08 -8.86
C ALA A 25 16.36 -5.94 -9.78
N GLU A 26 17.22 -5.38 -10.63
CA GLU A 26 16.83 -4.29 -11.56
C GLU A 26 16.26 -4.84 -12.88
N ASP A 27 16.77 -5.97 -13.37
CA ASP A 27 16.29 -6.60 -14.60
C ASP A 27 14.91 -7.28 -14.46
N LEU A 28 14.54 -7.75 -13.27
CA LEU A 28 13.19 -8.31 -13.00
C LEU A 28 12.12 -7.22 -12.82
N ALA A 29 12.51 -6.01 -12.41
CA ALA A 29 11.62 -4.85 -12.41
C ALA A 29 11.38 -4.33 -13.85
N ALA A 30 12.41 -4.34 -14.70
CA ALA A 30 12.30 -3.93 -16.10
C ALA A 30 11.43 -4.90 -16.94
N GLY A 31 11.53 -6.21 -16.69
CA GLY A 31 10.75 -7.23 -17.40
C GLY A 31 9.24 -7.11 -17.20
N THR A 32 8.77 -6.73 -16.00
CA THR A 32 7.33 -6.46 -15.76
C THR A 32 6.92 -5.05 -16.20
N ILE A 33 7.78 -4.04 -16.11
CA ILE A 33 7.44 -2.67 -16.55
C ILE A 33 7.30 -2.60 -18.08
N SER A 34 8.12 -3.33 -18.85
CA SER A 34 8.04 -3.34 -20.32
C SER A 34 6.79 -4.03 -20.87
N GLU A 35 6.24 -5.04 -20.20
CA GLU A 35 4.96 -5.65 -20.61
C GLU A 35 3.75 -4.77 -20.22
N ILE A 36 3.87 -4.02 -19.13
CA ILE A 36 2.85 -3.06 -18.66
C ILE A 36 2.82 -1.83 -19.58
N SER A 37 3.97 -1.33 -20.05
CA SER A 37 4.07 -0.07 -20.81
C SER A 37 3.38 -0.09 -22.18
N GLY A 38 3.13 -1.27 -22.75
CA GLY A 38 2.39 -1.40 -24.01
C GLY A 38 0.86 -1.35 -23.87
N LYS A 39 0.32 -1.47 -22.64
CA LYS A 39 -1.12 -1.59 -22.39
C LYS A 39 -1.66 -0.67 -21.30
N TYR A 40 -0.81 -0.12 -20.43
CA TYR A 40 -1.23 0.78 -19.36
C TYR A 40 -0.39 2.06 -19.38
N ARG A 41 -1.06 3.18 -19.10
CA ARG A 41 -0.46 4.48 -18.85
C ARG A 41 -0.21 4.67 -17.36
N LEU A 42 0.97 5.12 -16.97
CA LEU A 42 1.27 5.53 -15.60
C LEU A 42 0.43 6.77 -15.24
N VAL A 43 -0.31 6.71 -14.14
CA VAL A 43 -1.14 7.82 -13.64
C VAL A 43 -0.68 8.35 -12.28
N PHE A 44 0.09 7.56 -11.53
CA PHE A 44 0.73 7.99 -10.29
C PHE A 44 2.00 7.19 -10.01
N PHE A 45 3.01 7.87 -9.50
CA PHE A 45 4.23 7.28 -8.97
C PHE A 45 4.77 8.12 -7.82
N SER A 46 5.29 7.46 -6.78
CA SER A 46 6.11 8.08 -5.75
C SER A 46 7.08 7.04 -5.18
N ASP A 47 8.36 7.35 -5.13
CA ASP A 47 9.41 6.60 -4.42
C ASP A 47 9.80 7.24 -3.08
N TRP A 48 9.15 8.36 -2.74
CA TRP A 48 9.40 9.14 -1.53
C TRP A 48 10.76 9.84 -1.46
N GLU A 49 11.55 9.87 -2.54
CA GLU A 49 12.87 10.51 -2.53
C GLU A 49 12.79 12.01 -2.24
N ASP A 50 11.78 12.67 -2.82
CA ASP A 50 11.50 14.09 -2.61
C ASP A 50 10.54 14.35 -1.42
N GLY A 51 10.31 13.34 -0.59
CA GLY A 51 9.37 13.40 0.52
C GLY A 51 7.92 13.06 0.11
N ILE A 52 6.95 13.58 0.88
CA ILE A 52 5.51 13.39 0.59
C ILE A 52 5.06 14.52 -0.34
N PRO A 53 4.59 14.20 -1.56
CA PRO A 53 4.04 15.22 -2.47
C PRO A 53 2.96 16.09 -1.83
N LEU A 54 2.96 17.39 -2.13
CA LEU A 54 2.02 18.36 -1.52
C LEU A 54 0.54 18.11 -1.84
N ASN A 55 0.26 17.37 -2.91
CA ASN A 55 -1.09 17.00 -3.33
C ASN A 55 -1.61 15.70 -2.68
N ILE A 56 -0.80 15.04 -1.84
CA ILE A 56 -1.24 13.90 -1.03
C ILE A 56 -1.82 14.43 0.28
N GLU A 57 -3.09 14.11 0.53
CA GLU A 57 -3.72 14.40 1.82
C GLU A 57 -3.22 13.41 2.89
N GLN A 58 -2.96 13.93 4.08
CA GLN A 58 -2.58 13.17 5.26
C GLN A 58 -3.70 13.19 6.30
N GLN A 59 -4.22 12.02 6.65
CA GLN A 59 -5.23 11.81 7.67
C GLN A 59 -4.55 11.30 8.95
N THR A 60 -4.11 12.23 9.79
CA THR A 60 -3.35 11.94 11.03
C THR A 60 -3.60 13.00 12.09
N VAL A 61 -3.44 12.65 13.38
CA VAL A 61 -3.51 13.61 14.49
C VAL A 61 -2.31 14.56 14.47
N ARG A 62 -1.12 14.00 14.23
CA ARG A 62 0.13 14.76 14.21
C ARG A 62 0.90 14.45 12.94
N ARG A 63 1.56 15.44 12.37
CA ARG A 63 2.26 15.25 11.08
C ARG A 63 3.44 14.28 11.22
N GLU A 64 4.08 14.23 12.38
CA GLU A 64 5.18 13.30 12.67
C GLU A 64 4.79 11.82 12.69
N ASP A 65 3.49 11.52 12.74
CA ASP A 65 2.97 10.16 12.64
C ASP A 65 3.03 9.64 11.19
N ILE A 66 3.23 10.53 10.20
CA ILE A 66 3.48 10.20 8.79
C ILE A 66 4.76 10.92 8.33
N THR A 67 5.86 10.19 8.26
CA THR A 67 7.18 10.77 7.95
C THR A 67 7.89 10.00 6.86
N VAL A 68 8.73 10.68 6.09
CA VAL A 68 9.68 10.02 5.19
C VAL A 68 11.02 9.96 5.88
N GLY A 69 11.66 8.79 5.83
CA GLY A 69 12.98 8.60 6.44
C GLY A 69 13.75 7.43 5.84
N CYS A 70 15.02 7.35 6.22
CA CYS A 70 15.94 6.28 5.81
C CYS A 70 15.42 4.93 6.39
N ALA A 71 15.35 3.89 5.56
CA ALA A 71 14.96 2.54 5.99
C ALA A 71 16.05 1.90 6.88
N GLN A 72 15.66 1.16 7.92
CA GLN A 72 16.64 0.37 8.69
C GLN A 72 17.18 -0.81 7.88
N ASP A 73 16.47 -1.17 6.82
CA ASP A 73 16.65 -2.32 5.94
C ASP A 73 16.75 -1.82 4.49
N ALA A 74 17.94 -1.96 3.91
CA ALA A 74 18.48 -1.16 2.81
C ALA A 74 17.80 -1.28 1.42
N GLN A 75 16.56 -1.78 1.30
CA GLN A 75 15.93 -1.97 0.00
C GLN A 75 15.50 -0.67 -0.67
N PHE A 76 15.08 0.33 0.10
CA PHE A 76 14.69 1.65 -0.40
C PHE A 76 15.43 2.74 0.38
N SER A 77 15.98 3.72 -0.35
CA SER A 77 16.69 4.87 0.26
C SER A 77 15.77 5.71 1.13
N ASN A 78 14.53 5.93 0.67
CA ASN A 78 13.48 6.57 1.43
C ASN A 78 12.24 5.67 1.53
N GLN A 79 11.61 5.71 2.70
CA GLN A 79 10.37 5.01 2.98
C GLN A 79 9.42 5.89 3.77
N LEU A 80 8.13 5.68 3.54
CA LEU A 80 7.08 6.34 4.29
C LEU A 80 6.79 5.53 5.55
N ARG A 81 7.07 6.13 6.71
CA ARG A 81 6.77 5.59 8.04
C ARG A 81 5.41 6.07 8.50
N MET A 82 4.55 5.12 8.84
CA MET A 82 3.24 5.36 9.45
C MET A 82 3.29 4.89 10.91
N LYS A 83 2.87 5.76 11.83
CA LYS A 83 2.78 5.48 13.25
C LYS A 83 1.41 5.87 13.75
N ILE A 84 0.83 5.10 14.66
CA ILE A 84 -0.25 5.57 15.52
C ILE A 84 0.08 5.23 16.97
N ASP A 85 -0.02 6.21 17.85
CA ASP A 85 0.10 6.02 19.29
C ASP A 85 -1.28 5.94 19.92
N ARG A 86 -1.44 5.07 20.92
CA ARG A 86 -2.72 4.96 21.60
C ARG A 86 -3.10 6.19 22.39
N ASN A 87 -2.12 6.95 22.87
CA ASN A 87 -2.35 8.12 23.70
C ASN A 87 -2.72 9.36 22.87
N GLU A 88 -2.76 9.25 21.54
CA GLU A 88 -3.23 10.32 20.67
C GLU A 88 -4.73 10.56 20.83
N ASN A 89 -5.13 11.83 20.72
CA ASN A 89 -6.53 12.21 20.66
C ASN A 89 -7.01 12.27 19.20
N PHE A 90 -7.74 11.24 18.79
CA PHE A 90 -8.27 11.12 17.42
C PHE A 90 -9.58 11.89 17.19
N SER A 91 -10.08 12.68 18.16
CA SER A 91 -11.37 13.37 18.07
C SER A 91 -11.48 14.35 16.89
N THR A 92 -10.34 14.81 16.36
CA THR A 92 -10.27 15.73 15.21
C THR A 92 -10.32 14.99 13.87
N LEU A 93 -10.21 13.66 13.87
CA LEU A 93 -10.24 12.84 12.66
C LEU A 93 -11.64 12.29 12.40
N ALA A 94 -11.87 11.88 11.14
CA ALA A 94 -13.13 11.28 10.74
C ALA A 94 -13.53 10.13 11.69
N ASN A 95 -14.75 10.20 12.22
CA ASN A 95 -15.34 9.23 13.15
C ASN A 95 -14.56 9.02 14.47
N GLY A 96 -13.60 9.90 14.81
CA GLY A 96 -12.83 9.82 16.06
C GLY A 96 -11.95 8.57 16.19
N LYS A 97 -11.59 7.91 15.08
CA LYS A 97 -10.92 6.60 15.09
C LYS A 97 -9.41 6.71 14.84
N PRO A 98 -8.59 5.83 15.47
CA PRO A 98 -7.15 5.80 15.26
C PRO A 98 -6.79 5.63 13.79
N ARG A 99 -6.04 6.59 13.24
CA ARG A 99 -5.55 6.53 11.86
C ARG A 99 -4.30 7.39 11.65
N ALA A 100 -3.44 6.90 10.76
CA ALA A 100 -2.38 7.64 10.10
C ALA A 100 -2.35 7.12 8.65
N GLU A 101 -3.02 7.82 7.74
CA GLU A 101 -3.18 7.40 6.35
C GLU A 101 -2.81 8.53 5.38
N ILE A 102 -2.24 8.16 4.23
CA ILE A 102 -2.21 9.03 3.07
C ILE A 102 -3.35 8.69 2.12
N VAL A 103 -3.83 9.72 1.43
CA VAL A 103 -4.83 9.63 0.38
C VAL A 103 -4.17 10.02 -0.93
N LEU A 104 -4.14 9.11 -1.91
CA LEU A 104 -3.59 9.42 -3.22
C LEU A 104 -4.40 10.55 -3.89
N PRO A 105 -3.74 11.40 -4.70
CA PRO A 105 -4.33 12.63 -5.21
C PRO A 105 -5.47 12.36 -6.21
N ALA A 106 -6.29 13.39 -6.48
CA ALA A 106 -7.48 13.27 -7.33
C ALA A 106 -7.23 12.82 -8.78
N ASN A 107 -6.00 13.01 -9.30
CA ASN A 107 -5.58 12.50 -10.61
C ASN A 107 -5.24 10.99 -10.59
N ALA A 108 -5.26 10.37 -9.42
CA ALA A 108 -5.01 8.95 -9.18
C ALA A 108 -6.26 8.27 -8.59
N THR A 109 -7.41 8.47 -9.24
CA THR A 109 -8.70 7.87 -8.85
C THR A 109 -9.06 6.66 -9.73
N PHE A 110 -9.92 5.80 -9.20
CA PHE A 110 -10.50 4.66 -9.89
C PHE A 110 -11.90 5.03 -10.41
N ARG A 111 -12.09 4.91 -11.72
CA ARG A 111 -13.37 5.12 -12.39
C ARG A 111 -14.01 3.79 -12.76
N LEU A 112 -15.34 3.72 -12.70
CA LEU A 112 -16.09 2.51 -13.06
C LEU A 112 -15.70 2.02 -14.46
N ARG A 113 -15.50 0.71 -14.56
CA ARG A 113 -15.24 -0.10 -15.77
C ARG A 113 -13.90 0.12 -16.45
N GLU A 114 -13.09 1.06 -15.97
CA GLU A 114 -11.70 1.22 -16.39
C GLU A 114 -10.80 0.25 -15.60
N GLU A 115 -9.69 -0.19 -16.20
CA GLU A 115 -8.82 -1.18 -15.57
C GLU A 115 -7.54 -0.54 -15.05
N TYR A 116 -7.20 -0.88 -13.82
CA TYR A 116 -6.05 -0.35 -13.12
C TYR A 116 -5.12 -1.45 -12.65
N LEU A 117 -3.84 -1.10 -12.56
CA LEU A 117 -2.83 -1.86 -11.84
C LEU A 117 -2.25 -0.94 -10.77
N ALA A 118 -2.36 -1.31 -9.51
CA ALA A 118 -1.72 -0.60 -8.40
C ALA A 118 -0.64 -1.51 -7.79
N ARG A 119 0.55 -0.97 -7.54
CA ARG A 119 1.65 -1.69 -6.90
C ARG A 119 2.18 -0.86 -5.76
N TRP A 120 2.40 -1.49 -4.61
CA TRP A 120 3.02 -0.85 -3.45
C TRP A 120 3.79 -1.89 -2.65
N PHE A 121 4.59 -1.40 -1.71
CA PHE A 121 5.41 -2.23 -0.83
C PHE A 121 5.08 -1.91 0.62
N THR A 122 5.04 -2.95 1.46
CA THR A 122 4.86 -2.81 2.90
C THR A 122 5.98 -3.51 3.64
N TYR A 123 6.43 -2.94 4.75
CA TYR A 123 7.35 -3.57 5.68
C TYR A 123 6.77 -3.55 7.09
N ILE A 124 6.69 -4.74 7.68
CA ILE A 124 6.23 -4.94 9.06
C ILE A 124 7.48 -5.08 9.94
N PRO A 125 7.66 -4.23 10.98
CA PRO A 125 8.80 -4.34 11.88
C PRO A 125 8.93 -5.71 12.56
N ALA A 126 10.17 -6.13 12.86
CA ALA A 126 10.45 -7.40 13.53
C ALA A 126 9.68 -7.55 14.87
N ASP A 127 9.60 -6.45 15.61
CA ASP A 127 8.95 -6.32 16.91
C ASP A 127 7.44 -6.04 16.83
N TYR A 128 6.84 -5.97 15.63
CA TYR A 128 5.42 -5.69 15.46
C TYR A 128 4.52 -6.65 16.25
N SER A 129 3.52 -6.14 16.97
CA SER A 129 2.62 -6.94 17.79
C SER A 129 1.23 -7.06 17.14
N PHE A 130 0.79 -8.30 16.89
CA PHE A 130 -0.49 -8.61 16.24
C PHE A 130 -1.67 -8.67 17.22
N ILE A 131 -1.86 -7.58 17.95
CA ILE A 131 -2.82 -7.48 19.07
C ILE A 131 -4.07 -6.66 18.74
N SER A 132 -4.04 -5.92 17.63
CA SER A 132 -5.19 -5.25 17.04
C SER A 132 -5.39 -5.71 15.59
N SER A 133 -6.45 -5.22 14.98
CA SER A 133 -6.68 -5.37 13.55
C SER A 133 -6.60 -4.01 12.90
N GLU A 134 -5.71 -3.87 11.94
CA GLU A 134 -5.41 -2.61 11.27
C GLU A 134 -5.66 -2.77 9.77
N ILE A 135 -6.44 -1.86 9.19
CA ILE A 135 -6.48 -1.71 7.74
C ILE A 135 -5.18 -1.00 7.34
N ILE A 136 -4.44 -1.62 6.41
CA ILE A 136 -3.14 -1.15 5.93
C ILE A 136 -3.22 -0.61 4.49
N THR A 137 -4.23 -1.03 3.74
CA THR A 137 -4.52 -0.48 2.42
C THR A 137 -6.00 -0.55 2.18
N GLN A 138 -6.58 0.49 1.57
CA GLN A 138 -7.97 0.47 1.16
C GLN A 138 -8.19 1.30 -0.09
N ILE A 139 -9.15 0.88 -0.91
CA ILE A 139 -9.77 1.78 -1.89
C ILE A 139 -11.06 2.24 -1.24
N HIS A 140 -11.15 3.53 -0.97
CA HIS A 140 -12.36 4.13 -0.42
C HIS A 140 -13.19 4.73 -1.57
N GLN A 141 -14.51 4.64 -1.44
CA GLN A 141 -15.42 5.34 -2.34
C GLN A 141 -15.28 6.86 -2.18
N GLY A 142 -15.70 7.62 -3.18
CA GLY A 142 -15.68 9.09 -3.23
C GLY A 142 -16.53 9.76 -2.12
N PRO A 143 -17.36 10.78 -2.42
CA PRO A 143 -18.16 11.48 -1.40
C PRO A 143 -19.17 10.60 -0.63
N ALA A 144 -19.35 9.34 -1.03
CA ALA A 144 -20.27 8.41 -0.40
C ALA A 144 -19.73 7.87 0.93
N SER A 145 -20.59 7.84 1.96
CA SER A 145 -20.30 7.23 3.25
C SER A 145 -20.46 5.71 3.19
N GLY A 146 -19.54 4.95 3.80
CA GLY A 146 -19.67 3.50 3.90
C GLY A 146 -18.35 2.78 4.08
N SER A 147 -18.41 1.45 4.09
CA SER A 147 -17.21 0.62 4.15
C SER A 147 -16.46 0.66 2.82
N PRO A 148 -15.12 0.59 2.83
CA PRO A 148 -14.35 0.62 1.59
C PRO A 148 -14.67 -0.62 0.74
N PRO A 149 -14.83 -0.47 -0.59
CA PRO A 149 -15.01 -1.60 -1.51
C PRO A 149 -13.84 -2.57 -1.49
N ILE A 150 -12.60 -2.08 -1.29
CA ILE A 150 -11.41 -2.91 -1.16
C ILE A 150 -10.71 -2.59 0.15
N MET A 151 -10.32 -3.60 0.92
CA MET A 151 -9.35 -3.44 2.00
C MET A 151 -8.36 -4.61 2.05
N LEU A 152 -7.15 -4.28 2.49
CA LEU A 152 -6.16 -5.21 3.02
C LEU A 152 -5.92 -4.82 4.48
N ALA A 153 -6.04 -5.80 5.37
CA ALA A 153 -5.87 -5.60 6.80
C ALA A 153 -4.89 -6.61 7.38
N LEU A 154 -4.19 -6.21 8.45
CA LEU A 154 -3.56 -7.11 9.39
C LEU A 154 -4.58 -7.55 10.42
N THR A 155 -4.65 -8.85 10.66
CA THR A 155 -5.55 -9.42 11.66
C THR A 155 -4.94 -10.69 12.19
N ARG A 156 -4.75 -10.73 13.52
CA ARG A 156 -3.94 -11.77 14.15
C ARG A 156 -2.59 -11.83 13.41
N SER A 157 -2.00 -13.00 13.24
CA SER A 157 -0.72 -13.19 12.54
C SER A 157 -0.81 -13.23 11.00
N GLY A 158 -1.92 -12.79 10.40
CA GLY A 158 -2.20 -12.92 8.97
C GLY A 158 -2.68 -11.62 8.34
N TYR A 159 -2.92 -11.70 7.02
CA TYR A 159 -3.62 -10.66 6.29
C TYR A 159 -5.06 -11.09 6.04
N VAL A 160 -5.97 -10.13 5.95
CA VAL A 160 -7.30 -10.32 5.37
C VAL A 160 -7.48 -9.35 4.23
N PHE A 161 -7.84 -9.88 3.06
CA PHE A 161 -8.29 -9.07 1.95
C PHE A 161 -9.80 -9.18 1.79
N ARG A 162 -10.47 -8.04 1.63
CA ARG A 162 -11.92 -7.96 1.45
C ARG A 162 -12.25 -7.13 0.23
N GLN A 163 -13.23 -7.64 -0.51
CA GLN A 163 -13.94 -6.98 -1.59
C GLN A 163 -15.42 -6.84 -1.23
N GLN A 164 -16.05 -5.74 -1.65
CA GLN A 164 -17.50 -5.60 -1.69
C GLN A 164 -17.94 -4.54 -2.71
N GLY A 165 -19.17 -4.65 -3.20
CA GLY A 165 -19.93 -3.55 -3.80
C GLY A 165 -20.93 -2.94 -2.82
N ALA A 166 -21.99 -2.31 -3.34
CA ALA A 166 -23.00 -1.65 -2.50
C ALA A 166 -23.87 -2.61 -1.67
N GLU A 167 -24.20 -3.78 -2.23
CA GLU A 167 -25.04 -4.77 -1.56
C GLU A 167 -24.24 -5.60 -0.57
N GLN A 168 -24.76 -5.84 0.65
CA GLN A 168 -24.07 -6.63 1.67
C GLN A 168 -23.73 -8.05 1.19
N SER A 169 -24.58 -8.63 0.33
CA SER A 169 -24.39 -9.96 -0.27
C SER A 169 -23.19 -10.06 -1.21
N SER A 170 -22.67 -8.92 -1.68
CA SER A 170 -21.47 -8.85 -2.51
C SER A 170 -20.17 -8.95 -1.72
N LYS A 171 -20.23 -8.87 -0.38
CA LYS A 171 -19.03 -8.98 0.46
C LYS A 171 -18.36 -10.34 0.25
N ARG A 172 -17.06 -10.29 -0.01
CA ARG A 172 -16.15 -11.44 -0.11
C ARG A 172 -14.90 -11.12 0.69
N GLU A 173 -14.41 -12.10 1.42
CA GLU A 173 -13.26 -11.95 2.30
C GLU A 173 -12.39 -13.19 2.18
N LYS A 174 -11.08 -13.01 2.24
CA LYS A 174 -10.11 -14.12 2.19
C LYS A 174 -8.98 -13.85 3.16
N ASP A 175 -8.73 -14.84 4.01
CA ASP A 175 -7.51 -14.91 4.80
C ASP A 175 -6.32 -15.20 3.87
N ILE A 176 -5.27 -14.40 4.01
CA ILE A 176 -4.03 -14.52 3.26
C ILE A 176 -2.91 -14.73 4.28
N CYS A 177 -2.24 -15.87 4.15
CA CYS A 177 -1.02 -16.17 4.89
C CYS A 177 0.15 -15.29 4.39
N CYS A 178 1.13 -14.90 5.21
CA CYS A 178 1.24 -15.01 6.67
C CYS A 178 2.02 -13.78 7.17
N ALA A 179 1.31 -12.73 7.61
CA ALA A 179 1.94 -11.48 8.02
C ALA A 179 3.04 -11.65 9.07
N ALA A 180 2.93 -12.65 9.96
CA ALA A 180 3.97 -12.91 10.96
C ALA A 180 5.29 -13.41 10.37
N THR A 181 5.27 -14.17 9.27
CA THR A 181 6.50 -14.59 8.57
C THR A 181 7.07 -13.48 7.68
N ASP A 182 6.25 -12.47 7.37
CA ASP A 182 6.63 -11.32 6.55
C ASP A 182 7.18 -10.14 7.37
N LYS A 183 7.45 -10.37 8.66
CA LYS A 183 8.17 -9.41 9.50
C LYS A 183 9.61 -9.24 9.02
N ALA A 184 10.10 -8.02 9.15
CA ALA A 184 11.46 -7.62 8.79
C ALA A 184 11.84 -7.87 7.33
N ILE A 185 10.85 -8.00 6.44
CA ILE A 185 11.03 -8.08 4.99
C ILE A 185 10.01 -7.20 4.28
N TRP A 186 10.37 -6.74 3.09
CA TRP A 186 9.45 -6.05 2.22
C TRP A 186 8.54 -7.03 1.50
N VAL A 187 7.24 -6.78 1.59
CA VAL A 187 6.23 -7.48 0.82
C VAL A 187 5.77 -6.57 -0.31
N ARG A 188 5.83 -7.10 -1.54
CA ARG A 188 5.31 -6.42 -2.72
C ARG A 188 3.87 -6.84 -2.96
N TRP A 189 2.98 -5.86 -2.99
CA TRP A 189 1.59 -6.04 -3.36
C TRP A 189 1.37 -5.55 -4.78
N THR A 190 0.56 -6.29 -5.53
CA THR A 190 0.05 -5.82 -6.81
C THR A 190 -1.45 -6.10 -6.86
N LEU A 191 -2.25 -5.10 -7.18
CA LEU A 191 -3.69 -5.18 -7.32
C LEU A 191 -4.07 -4.85 -8.76
N ARG A 192 -4.67 -5.80 -9.45
CA ARG A 192 -5.38 -5.55 -10.71
C ARG A 192 -6.85 -5.35 -10.39
N TYR A 193 -7.37 -4.20 -10.74
CA TYR A 193 -8.69 -3.77 -10.31
C TYR A 193 -9.44 -3.12 -11.47
N ARG A 194 -10.61 -3.66 -11.79
CA ARG A 194 -11.61 -3.02 -12.63
C ARG A 194 -12.85 -2.83 -11.75
N PRO A 195 -13.12 -1.62 -11.22
CA PRO A 195 -14.32 -1.35 -10.45
C PRO A 195 -15.55 -1.51 -11.33
N ASP A 196 -16.53 -2.29 -10.93
CA ASP A 196 -17.82 -2.41 -11.61
C ASP A 196 -18.90 -2.74 -10.57
N ASP A 197 -19.90 -1.89 -10.50
CA ASP A 197 -20.97 -1.95 -9.51
C ASP A 197 -21.97 -3.08 -9.79
N THR A 198 -22.09 -3.51 -11.04
CA THR A 198 -22.94 -4.66 -11.42
C THR A 198 -22.20 -5.99 -11.34
N GLY A 199 -20.86 -5.95 -11.33
CA GLY A 199 -20.01 -7.13 -11.35
C GLY A 199 -19.72 -7.71 -12.73
N ASN A 200 -20.44 -7.32 -13.79
CA ASN A 200 -20.35 -7.95 -15.12
C ASN A 200 -18.93 -7.98 -15.70
N LEU A 201 -18.20 -6.88 -15.49
CA LEU A 201 -16.81 -6.71 -15.93
C LEU A 201 -15.85 -6.59 -14.75
N ALA A 202 -16.33 -6.72 -13.51
CA ALA A 202 -15.50 -6.55 -12.32
C ALA A 202 -14.30 -7.51 -12.32
N ILE A 203 -13.14 -6.96 -12.02
CA ILE A 203 -11.90 -7.71 -11.80
C ILE A 203 -11.32 -7.24 -10.48
N THR A 204 -10.97 -8.18 -9.61
CA THR A 204 -10.16 -7.94 -8.42
C THR A 204 -9.19 -9.09 -8.27
N GLN A 205 -7.92 -8.84 -8.57
CA GLN A 205 -6.86 -9.82 -8.41
C GLN A 205 -5.74 -9.20 -7.57
N LEU A 206 -5.34 -9.88 -6.50
CA LEU A 206 -4.26 -9.45 -5.62
C LEU A 206 -3.12 -10.45 -5.66
N TRP A 207 -1.92 -9.94 -5.85
CA TRP A 207 -0.67 -10.69 -5.73
C TRP A 207 0.12 -10.21 -4.52
N LYS A 208 0.71 -11.17 -3.81
CA LYS A 208 1.72 -10.99 -2.77
C LYS A 208 3.01 -11.62 -3.27
N ASP A 209 4.05 -10.81 -3.47
CA ASP A 209 5.35 -11.29 -3.94
C ASP A 209 5.24 -12.16 -5.21
N GLU A 210 4.47 -11.69 -6.20
CA GLU A 210 4.12 -12.40 -7.46
C GLU A 210 3.19 -13.63 -7.32
N ALA A 211 2.92 -14.12 -6.11
CA ALA A 211 1.92 -15.17 -5.90
C ALA A 211 0.49 -14.60 -5.92
N LEU A 212 -0.38 -15.14 -6.77
CA LEU A 212 -1.80 -14.75 -6.80
C LEU A 212 -2.49 -15.25 -5.53
N VAL A 213 -2.83 -14.31 -4.63
CA VAL A 213 -3.42 -14.61 -3.32
C VAL A 213 -4.92 -14.35 -3.29
N TYR A 214 -5.47 -13.55 -4.20
CA TYR A 214 -6.91 -13.32 -4.34
C TYR A 214 -7.29 -13.20 -5.82
N ASP A 215 -8.38 -13.84 -6.22
CA ASP A 215 -8.94 -13.74 -7.58
C ASP A 215 -10.47 -13.74 -7.51
N SER A 216 -11.07 -12.65 -7.96
CA SER A 216 -12.51 -12.48 -8.07
C SER A 216 -12.83 -11.79 -9.39
N ARG A 217 -13.76 -12.39 -10.14
CA ARG A 217 -14.27 -11.88 -11.41
C ARG A 217 -15.77 -12.05 -11.43
N GLY A 218 -16.48 -11.15 -12.11
CA GLY A 218 -17.93 -11.30 -12.24
C GLY A 218 -18.70 -10.96 -10.95
N GLN A 219 -18.08 -10.27 -9.99
CA GLN A 219 -18.66 -9.95 -8.69
C GLN A 219 -18.56 -8.44 -8.43
N PRO A 220 -19.64 -7.76 -8.00
CA PRO A 220 -19.58 -6.35 -7.66
C PRO A 220 -18.41 -6.04 -6.72
N ASN A 221 -17.66 -5.00 -7.07
CA ASN A 221 -16.47 -4.57 -6.33
C ASN A 221 -16.38 -3.04 -6.22
N ALA A 222 -17.44 -2.32 -6.56
CA ALA A 222 -17.53 -0.87 -6.49
C ALA A 222 -18.95 -0.43 -6.12
N TYR A 223 -19.09 0.84 -5.76
CA TYR A 223 -20.38 1.45 -5.46
C TYR A 223 -20.97 2.12 -6.73
N PRO A 224 -22.30 2.09 -6.90
CA PRO A 224 -22.95 2.71 -8.05
C PRO A 224 -22.60 4.19 -8.19
N LYS A 225 -22.28 4.60 -9.43
CA LYS A 225 -22.00 6.00 -9.81
C LYS A 225 -20.76 6.62 -9.16
N ASP A 226 -19.91 5.84 -8.50
CA ASP A 226 -18.67 6.36 -7.93
C ASP A 226 -17.50 6.27 -8.92
N ASN A 227 -17.15 7.41 -9.51
CA ASN A 227 -16.00 7.55 -10.42
C ASN A 227 -14.83 8.30 -9.79
N ALA A 228 -14.82 8.41 -8.46
CA ALA A 228 -13.80 9.14 -7.71
C ALA A 228 -13.28 8.31 -6.54
N ALA A 229 -13.38 6.98 -6.61
CA ALA A 229 -12.78 6.11 -5.61
C ALA A 229 -11.26 6.30 -5.61
N TYR A 230 -10.63 6.19 -4.45
CA TYR A 230 -9.23 6.57 -4.28
C TYR A 230 -8.49 5.61 -3.35
N LEU A 231 -7.19 5.43 -3.60
CA LEU A 231 -6.34 4.57 -2.79
C LEU A 231 -5.91 5.31 -1.51
N LYS A 232 -5.99 4.61 -0.39
CA LYS A 232 -5.35 4.99 0.87
C LYS A 232 -4.32 3.94 1.27
N LEU A 233 -3.20 4.43 1.79
CA LEU A 233 -2.14 3.62 2.39
C LEU A 233 -1.89 4.14 3.80
N GLY A 234 -1.74 3.26 4.79
CA GLY A 234 -1.55 3.74 6.15
C GLY A 234 -1.86 2.75 7.25
N LEU A 235 -2.31 3.27 8.37
CA LEU A 235 -2.82 2.54 9.50
C LEU A 235 -4.21 3.07 9.82
N TYR A 236 -5.21 2.21 9.87
CA TYR A 236 -6.54 2.56 10.34
C TYR A 236 -7.13 1.46 11.22
N ILE A 237 -7.58 1.83 12.42
CA ILE A 237 -8.18 0.90 13.39
C ILE A 237 -9.67 1.22 13.54
N PRO A 238 -10.54 0.62 12.71
CA PRO A 238 -11.97 0.96 12.70
C PRO A 238 -12.66 0.68 14.03
N GLY A 239 -12.25 -0.39 14.72
CA GLY A 239 -12.79 -0.79 16.02
C GLY A 239 -12.32 0.07 17.20
N GLY A 240 -11.37 0.99 16.98
CA GLY A 240 -10.64 1.66 18.06
C GLY A 240 -9.77 0.70 18.88
N TRP A 241 -9.19 1.23 19.96
CA TRP A 241 -8.33 0.46 20.83
C TRP A 241 -9.14 -0.43 21.78
N ARG A 242 -8.99 -1.74 21.64
CA ARG A 242 -9.56 -2.74 22.58
C ARG A 242 -8.58 -3.15 23.67
N GLN A 243 -7.28 -3.06 23.36
CA GLN A 243 -6.11 -3.28 24.23
C GLN A 243 -6.06 -2.33 25.44
N ALA A 244 -5.46 -2.68 26.58
CA ALA A 244 -5.19 -1.73 27.69
C ALA A 244 -3.76 -1.15 27.68
N LYS A 245 -2.78 -1.80 27.05
CA LYS A 245 -1.41 -1.26 26.88
C LYS A 245 -0.68 -1.99 25.77
N PHE A 246 -0.05 -1.26 24.86
CA PHE A 246 0.90 -1.77 23.89
C PHE A 246 1.65 -0.61 23.21
N ASP A 247 2.78 -0.92 22.60
CA ASP A 247 3.64 0.02 21.91
C ASP A 247 2.95 0.66 20.70
N PRO A 248 3.42 1.81 20.19
CA PRO A 248 2.87 2.38 18.99
C PRO A 248 2.86 1.39 17.83
N VAL A 249 1.79 1.41 17.04
CA VAL A 249 1.73 0.59 15.83
C VAL A 249 2.50 1.30 14.74
N VAL A 250 3.45 0.60 14.10
CA VAL A 250 4.30 1.15 13.06
C VAL A 250 4.33 0.22 11.85
N ILE A 251 4.12 0.79 10.66
CA ILE A 251 4.30 0.12 9.37
C ILE A 251 5.04 1.07 8.44
N PHE A 252 5.84 0.52 7.54
CA PHE A 252 6.53 1.29 6.52
C PHE A 252 6.01 0.95 5.12
N TYR A 253 6.05 1.94 4.24
CA TYR A 253 5.66 1.82 2.85
C TYR A 253 6.82 2.22 1.96
N GLY A 254 7.13 1.35 1.00
CA GLY A 254 8.07 1.64 -0.06
C GLY A 254 7.37 2.34 -1.21
N PRO A 255 7.99 2.40 -2.39
CA PRO A 255 7.44 3.11 -3.54
C PRO A 255 6.05 2.60 -3.97
N VAL A 256 5.28 3.48 -4.62
CA VAL A 256 3.91 3.23 -5.05
C VAL A 256 3.76 3.60 -6.52
N TRP A 257 3.06 2.74 -7.26
CA TRP A 257 2.72 2.97 -8.65
C TRP A 257 1.24 2.71 -8.88
N MET A 258 0.65 3.49 -9.78
CA MET A 258 -0.66 3.23 -10.32
C MET A 258 -0.64 3.45 -11.83
N TRP A 259 -1.13 2.45 -12.56
CA TRP A 259 -1.31 2.49 -14.00
C TRP A 259 -2.78 2.26 -14.37
N GLN A 260 -3.18 2.77 -15.52
CA GLN A 260 -4.54 2.72 -16.06
C GLN A 260 -4.49 2.23 -17.52
N ARG A 261 -5.40 1.34 -17.90
CA ARG A 261 -5.57 0.83 -19.26
C ARG A 261 -6.82 1.37 -19.92
#